data_AF-A0A3N9R7P9-F1
#
_entry.id   AF-A0A3N9R7P9-F1
#
_cell.length_a   1.000
_cell.length_b   1.000
_cell.length_c   1.000
_cell.angle_alpha   90.00
_cell.angle_beta   90.00
_cell.angle_gamma   90.00
#
_symmetry.space_group_name_H-M   'P 1'
#
loop_
_entity.id
_entity.type
_entity.pdbx_description
1 polymer ?
#
loop_
_entity_poly.entity_id
_entity_poly.type
_entity_poly.pdbx_seq_one_letter_code
_entity_poly.pdbx_strand_id
1 'polypeptide(L)'
;MDMRDRLKEFCLRLLAAPACASKAEAFELLSLTLIEVENEFSGIAFDPAFPRDDGRMYPPRDDAHRSVPGRDDLHRYRSQGHNTYFSESGAILIVDLNKVVLLDKAGHNARSITL
;
A
#
# COMPACT_ATOMS: atom_id res chain seq x y z
N MET A 1 15.32 1.97 13.18
CA MET A 1 13.84 2.05 13.28
C MET A 1 13.29 0.64 13.15
N ASP A 2 12.36 0.21 14.01
CA ASP A 2 11.78 -1.14 13.91
C ASP A 2 10.74 -1.24 12.75
N MET A 3 10.25 -2.44 12.45
CA MET A 3 9.28 -2.66 11.37
C MET A 3 7.98 -1.86 11.57
N ARG A 4 7.47 -1.79 12.80
CA ARG A 4 6.19 -1.12 13.09
C ARG A 4 6.34 0.39 12.94
N ASP A 5 7.46 0.93 13.38
CA ASP A 5 7.79 2.34 13.18
C ASP A 5 7.92 2.67 11.70
N ARG A 6 8.57 1.81 10.89
CA ARG A 6 8.64 2.00 9.42
C ARG A 6 7.26 1.93 8.77
N LEU A 7 6.41 0.99 9.17
CA LEU A 7 5.04 0.89 8.66
C LEU A 7 4.24 2.17 8.96
N LYS A 8 4.38 2.70 10.18
CA LYS A 8 3.75 3.96 10.58
C LYS A 8 4.24 5.13 9.72
N GLU A 9 5.55 5.25 9.51
CA GLU A 9 6.14 6.29 8.67
C GLU A 9 5.67 6.18 7.22
N PHE A 10 5.61 4.97 6.67
CA PHE A 10 5.04 4.71 5.36
C PHE A 10 3.58 5.18 5.23
N CYS A 11 2.73 4.87 6.21
CA CYS A 11 1.34 5.34 6.21
C CYS A 11 1.26 6.87 6.30
N LEU A 12 2.11 7.51 7.13
CA LEU A 12 2.16 8.98 7.25
C LEU A 12 2.55 9.64 5.93
N ARG A 13 3.59 9.14 5.24
CA ARG A 13 4.02 9.66 3.94
C ARG A 13 2.94 9.49 2.87
N LEU A 14 2.26 8.35 2.84
CA LEU A 14 1.13 8.15 1.92
C LEU A 14 -0.02 9.13 2.17
N LEU A 15 -0.39 9.36 3.43
CA LEU A 15 -1.42 10.35 3.76
C LEU A 15 -1.03 11.75 3.30
N ALA A 16 0.22 12.15 3.51
CA ALA A 16 0.73 13.48 3.17
C ALA A 16 0.92 13.70 1.67
N ALA A 17 1.12 12.64 0.88
CA ALA A 17 1.28 12.73 -0.56
C ALA A 17 0.02 13.30 -1.25
N PRO A 18 0.14 13.88 -2.45
CA PRO A 18 -1.02 14.29 -3.25
C PRO A 18 -2.03 13.15 -3.48
N ALA A 19 -3.28 13.50 -3.76
CA ALA A 19 -4.29 12.52 -4.13
C ALA A 19 -4.03 11.99 -5.55
N CYS A 20 -4.17 10.68 -5.74
CA CYS A 20 -4.03 10.03 -7.05
C CYS A 20 -5.34 10.11 -7.83
N ALA A 21 -5.27 10.21 -9.15
CA ALA A 21 -6.42 10.22 -10.04
C ALA A 21 -6.78 8.86 -10.62
N SER A 22 -5.91 7.86 -10.44
CA SER A 22 -6.13 6.51 -10.97
C SER A 22 -5.58 5.42 -10.07
N LYS A 23 -6.05 4.18 -10.26
CA LYS A 23 -5.47 2.98 -9.64
C LYS A 23 -3.98 2.81 -9.96
N ALA A 24 -3.56 3.15 -11.19
CA ALA A 24 -2.16 3.04 -11.60
C ALA A 24 -1.27 4.00 -10.80
N GLU A 25 -1.66 5.27 -10.71
CA GLU A 25 -0.95 6.28 -9.90
C GLU A 25 -0.91 5.90 -8.42
N ALA A 26 -2.03 5.39 -7.88
CA ALA A 26 -2.10 4.98 -6.49
C ALA A 26 -1.18 3.78 -6.18
N PHE A 27 -1.10 2.83 -7.11
CA PHE A 27 -0.20 1.69 -7.00
C PHE A 27 1.27 2.12 -7.09
N GLU A 28 1.60 3.01 -8.02
CA GLU A 28 2.94 3.58 -8.17
C GLU A 28 3.36 4.37 -6.94
N LEU A 29 2.52 5.30 -6.46
CA LEU A 29 2.76 6.07 -5.25
C LEU A 29 3.03 5.15 -4.05
N LEU A 30 2.16 4.17 -3.83
CA LEU A 30 2.33 3.18 -2.77
C LEU A 30 3.68 2.45 -2.87
N SER A 31 4.02 1.99 -4.08
CA SER A 31 5.24 1.23 -4.32
C SER A 31 6.49 2.07 -4.06
N LEU A 32 6.53 3.29 -4.61
CA LEU A 32 7.65 4.21 -4.44
C LEU A 32 7.83 4.63 -2.98
N THR A 33 6.75 5.05 -2.31
CA THR A 33 6.83 5.47 -0.90
C THR A 33 7.33 4.33 -0.01
N LEU A 34 6.89 3.10 -0.25
CA LEU A 34 7.34 1.95 0.52
C LEU A 34 8.82 1.63 0.29
N ILE A 35 9.27 1.70 -0.98
CA ILE A 35 10.69 1.53 -1.34
C ILE A 35 11.55 2.62 -0.67
N GLU A 36 11.12 3.88 -0.72
CA GLU A 36 11.85 5.00 -0.11
C GLU A 36 12.00 4.84 1.40
N VAL A 37 10.91 4.53 2.11
CA VAL A 37 10.93 4.29 3.56
C VAL A 37 11.84 3.12 3.92
N GLU A 38 11.75 2.02 3.19
CA GLU A 38 12.62 0.86 3.47
C GLU A 38 14.08 1.17 3.15
N ASN A 39 14.40 1.83 2.04
CA ASN A 39 15.77 2.22 1.71
C ASN A 39 16.36 3.15 2.78
N GLU A 40 15.58 4.13 3.24
CA GLU A 40 16.01 5.13 4.22
C GLU A 40 16.24 4.51 5.61
N PHE A 41 15.31 3.66 6.08
CA PHE A 41 15.31 3.22 7.49
C PHE A 41 15.81 1.79 7.72
N SER A 42 15.90 0.94 6.69
CA SER A 42 16.58 -0.36 6.79
C SER A 42 18.08 -0.26 6.48
N GLY A 43 18.49 0.76 5.73
CA GLY A 43 19.86 0.91 5.22
C GLY A 43 20.22 -0.07 4.09
N ILE A 44 19.24 -0.83 3.58
CA ILE A 44 19.41 -1.79 2.49
C ILE A 44 18.67 -1.25 1.27
N ALA A 45 19.38 -1.11 0.15
CA ALA A 45 18.74 -0.72 -1.11
C ALA A 45 17.70 -1.75 -1.55
N PHE A 46 16.63 -1.28 -2.17
CA PHE A 46 15.62 -2.13 -2.78
C PHE A 46 16.23 -2.83 -4.00
N ASP A 47 16.15 -4.16 -4.01
CA ASP A 47 16.49 -4.99 -5.14
C ASP A 47 15.32 -5.96 -5.41
N PRO A 48 14.68 -5.89 -6.60
CA PRO A 48 13.54 -6.74 -6.92
C PRO A 48 13.89 -8.23 -7.04
N ALA A 49 15.17 -8.58 -7.21
CA ALA A 49 15.68 -9.94 -7.27
C ALA A 49 16.04 -10.52 -5.88
N PHE A 50 16.06 -9.70 -4.84
CA PHE A 50 16.44 -10.13 -3.50
C PHE A 50 15.37 -11.03 -2.85
N PRO A 51 15.79 -12.06 -2.08
CA PRO A 51 14.89 -12.84 -1.22
C PRO A 51 14.11 -11.93 -0.27
N ARG A 52 12.83 -12.24 -0.03
CA ARG A 52 11.87 -11.41 0.73
C ARG A 52 11.63 -11.90 2.16
N ASP A 53 12.60 -12.61 2.72
CA ASP A 53 12.56 -13.20 4.06
C ASP A 53 13.45 -12.43 5.07
N ASP A 54 13.92 -11.24 4.68
CA ASP A 54 14.81 -10.38 5.46
C ASP A 54 14.09 -9.48 6.49
N GLY A 55 12.78 -9.61 6.61
CA GLY A 55 11.98 -8.79 7.52
C GLY A 55 11.82 -7.34 7.06
N ARG A 56 11.82 -7.07 5.75
CA ARG A 56 11.43 -5.79 5.15
C ARG A 56 10.00 -5.81 4.61
N MET A 57 9.43 -4.63 4.42
CA MET A 57 8.21 -4.47 3.63
C MET A 57 8.55 -4.47 2.14
N TYR A 58 7.64 -4.98 1.31
CA TYR A 58 7.79 -4.95 -0.14
C TYR A 58 6.53 -4.46 -0.83
N PRO A 59 6.66 -3.77 -1.99
CA PRO A 59 5.49 -3.41 -2.78
C PRO A 59 4.68 -4.64 -3.19
N PRO A 60 3.34 -4.51 -3.31
CA PRO A 60 2.49 -5.55 -3.86
C PRO A 60 2.93 -5.96 -5.27
N ARG A 61 2.66 -7.21 -5.62
CA ARG A 61 2.90 -7.77 -6.97
C ARG A 61 1.57 -8.27 -7.56
N ASP A 62 1.53 -8.44 -8.87
CA ASP A 62 0.32 -8.89 -9.57
C ASP A 62 -0.14 -10.29 -9.15
N ASP A 63 0.77 -11.17 -8.73
CA ASP A 63 0.45 -12.50 -8.19
C ASP A 63 -0.31 -12.43 -6.84
N ALA A 64 -0.19 -11.31 -6.12
CA ALA A 64 -0.93 -11.03 -4.89
C ALA A 64 -2.30 -10.41 -5.14
N HIS A 65 -2.65 -10.10 -6.39
CA HIS A 65 -3.94 -9.52 -6.75
C HIS A 65 -5.09 -10.51 -6.54
N ARG A 66 -6.20 -10.05 -5.98
CA ARG A 66 -7.40 -10.84 -5.71
C ARG A 66 -8.63 -9.99 -6.03
N SER A 67 -9.64 -10.61 -6.65
CA SER A 67 -10.95 -9.97 -6.81
C SER A 67 -11.60 -9.69 -5.45
N VAL A 68 -12.47 -8.68 -5.43
CA VAL A 68 -13.32 -8.32 -4.30
C VAL A 68 -14.76 -8.70 -4.67
N PRO A 69 -15.39 -9.67 -3.98
CA PRO A 69 -16.75 -10.08 -4.31
C PRO A 69 -17.73 -8.91 -4.29
N GLY A 70 -18.47 -8.72 -5.39
CA GLY A 70 -19.46 -7.66 -5.54
C GLY A 70 -18.89 -6.25 -5.76
N ARG A 71 -17.58 -6.11 -5.97
CA ARG A 71 -16.90 -4.81 -6.17
C ARG A 71 -15.86 -4.89 -7.30
N ASP A 72 -16.32 -4.71 -8.52
CA ASP A 72 -15.46 -4.69 -9.72
C ASP A 72 -14.65 -3.38 -9.84
N ASP A 73 -14.99 -2.37 -9.06
CA ASP A 73 -14.29 -1.08 -8.96
C ASP A 73 -13.08 -1.11 -8.00
N LEU A 74 -12.84 -2.23 -7.31
CA LEU A 74 -11.78 -2.39 -6.33
C LEU A 74 -10.76 -3.46 -6.73
N HIS A 75 -9.49 -3.12 -6.55
CA HIS A 75 -8.34 -4.00 -6.76
C HIS A 75 -7.72 -4.31 -5.41
N ARG A 76 -7.80 -5.56 -4.95
CA ARG A 76 -7.22 -5.97 -3.67
C ARG A 76 -5.91 -6.69 -3.89
N TYR A 77 -4.90 -6.32 -3.12
CA TYR A 77 -3.61 -7.00 -3.06
C TYR A 77 -3.35 -7.51 -1.65
N ARG A 78 -2.91 -8.76 -1.54
CA ARG A 78 -2.59 -9.39 -0.25
C ARG A 78 -1.11 -9.26 0.08
N SER A 79 -0.81 -8.73 1.25
CA SER A 79 0.54 -8.72 1.83
C SER A 79 0.56 -9.56 3.12
N GLN A 80 1.74 -9.78 3.69
CA GLN A 80 1.82 -10.42 5.01
C GLN A 80 1.13 -9.51 6.04
N GLY A 81 0.08 -10.03 6.67
CA GLY A 81 -0.68 -9.34 7.71
C GLY A 81 -1.69 -8.29 7.22
N HIS A 82 -1.76 -7.99 5.92
CA HIS A 82 -2.54 -6.85 5.42
C HIS A 82 -3.23 -7.12 4.09
N ASN A 83 -4.31 -6.37 3.85
CA ASN A 83 -4.89 -6.19 2.53
C ASN A 83 -4.81 -4.72 2.15
N THR A 84 -4.34 -4.47 0.94
CA THR A 84 -4.36 -3.14 0.33
C THR A 84 -5.41 -3.13 -0.77
N TYR A 85 -6.26 -2.11 -0.78
CA TYR A 85 -7.28 -1.90 -1.78
C TYR A 85 -6.98 -0.62 -2.54
N PHE A 86 -7.17 -0.67 -3.85
CA PHE A 86 -7.14 0.49 -4.72
C PHE A 86 -8.48 0.62 -5.44
N SER A 87 -9.02 1.83 -5.49
CA SER A 87 -10.18 2.14 -6.35
C SER A 87 -9.71 2.64 -7.71
N GLU A 88 -10.59 2.59 -8.71
CA GLU A 88 -10.36 3.28 -9.99
C GLU A 88 -10.05 4.78 -9.86
N SER A 89 -10.62 5.48 -8.86
CA SER A 89 -10.36 6.90 -8.60
C SER A 89 -9.04 7.20 -7.88
N GLY A 90 -8.19 6.20 -7.66
CA GLY A 90 -6.89 6.37 -6.98
C GLY A 90 -6.93 6.44 -5.45
N ALA A 91 -8.04 6.09 -4.81
CA ALA A 91 -8.09 5.91 -3.36
C ALA A 91 -7.30 4.67 -2.93
N ILE A 92 -6.72 4.72 -1.73
CA ILE A 92 -5.93 3.64 -1.12
C ILE A 92 -6.50 3.34 0.26
N LEU A 93 -6.81 2.07 0.52
CA LEU A 93 -7.21 1.59 1.84
C LEU A 93 -6.30 0.43 2.25
N ILE A 94 -5.69 0.53 3.43
CA ILE A 94 -4.90 -0.56 4.02
C ILE A 94 -5.58 -1.01 5.30
N VAL A 95 -5.88 -2.30 5.37
CA VAL A 95 -6.46 -2.94 6.56
C VAL A 95 -5.61 -4.13 6.99
N ASP A 96 -5.56 -4.39 8.29
CA ASP A 96 -5.00 -5.64 8.80
C ASP A 96 -5.93 -6.85 8.54
N LEU A 97 -5.52 -8.04 8.96
CA LEU A 97 -6.35 -9.25 8.81
C LEU A 97 -7.63 -9.24 9.67
N ASN A 98 -7.68 -8.40 10.71
CA ASN A 98 -8.83 -8.21 11.60
C ASN A 98 -9.76 -7.07 11.13
N LYS A 99 -9.52 -6.50 9.94
CA LYS A 99 -10.27 -5.37 9.37
C LYS A 99 -10.07 -4.04 10.09
N VAL A 100 -9.02 -3.90 10.89
CA VAL A 100 -8.61 -2.61 11.45
C VAL A 100 -7.99 -1.78 10.34
N VAL A 101 -8.49 -0.56 10.15
CA VAL A 101 -7.97 0.40 9.17
C VAL A 101 -6.64 0.98 9.67
N LEU A 102 -5.59 0.81 8.87
CA LEU A 102 -4.27 1.41 9.08
C LEU A 102 -4.08 2.69 8.27
N LEU A 103 -4.70 2.74 7.09
CA LEU A 103 -4.66 3.86 6.17
C LEU A 103 -5.98 3.94 5.41
N ASP A 104 -6.59 5.12 5.37
CA ASP A 104 -7.64 5.48 4.41
C ASP A 104 -7.24 6.80 3.74
N LYS A 105 -6.80 6.70 2.48
CA LYS A 105 -6.40 7.83 1.66
C LYS A 105 -7.41 7.98 0.53
N ALA A 106 -8.08 9.12 0.52
CA ALA A 106 -8.98 9.46 -0.57
C ALA A 106 -8.23 9.67 -1.90
N GLY A 107 -8.86 9.25 -2.98
CA GLY A 107 -8.40 9.52 -4.35
C GLY A 107 -8.85 10.90 -4.84
N HIS A 108 -8.76 11.10 -6.16
CA HIS A 108 -9.24 12.31 -6.82
C HIS A 108 -10.75 12.48 -6.59
N ASN A 109 -11.17 13.72 -6.30
CA ASN A 109 -12.51 14.09 -5.82
C ASN A 109 -12.83 13.74 -4.35
N ALA A 110 -11.81 13.53 -3.51
CA ALA A 110 -11.97 13.28 -2.07
C ALA A 110 -12.87 12.05 -1.75
N ARG A 111 -12.86 11.04 -2.62
CA ARG A 111 -13.58 9.77 -2.41
C ARG A 111 -12.67 8.73 -1.78
N SER A 112 -13.14 8.13 -0.70
CA SER A 112 -12.50 7.00 0.01
C SER A 112 -13.18 5.67 -0.35
N ILE A 113 -12.56 4.56 0.08
CA ILE A 113 -13.09 3.20 -0.12
C ILE A 113 -13.94 2.79 1.09
N THR A 114 -15.14 2.29 0.85
CA THR A 114 -15.96 1.59 1.85
C THR A 114 -16.00 0.10 1.50
N LEU A 115 -15.74 -0.80 2.46
CA LEU A 115 -15.71 -2.26 2.27
C LEU A 115 -17.03 -2.95 2.63
#